data_AF-A0A1G9T6J1-F1
#
_entry.id   AF-A0A1G9T6J1-F1
#
_cell.length_a   1.000
_cell.length_b   1.000
_cell.length_c   1.000
_cell.angle_alpha   90.00
_cell.angle_beta   90.00
_cell.angle_gamma   90.00
#
_symmetry.space_group_name_H-M   'P 1'
#
loop_
_entity.id
_entity.type
_entity.pdbx_description
1 polymer ?
#
loop_
_entity_poly.entity_id
_entity_poly.type
_entity_poly.pdbx_seq_one_letter_code
_entity_poly.pdbx_strand_id
1 'polypeptide(L)'
;MSMRKNKRRINRLRNRQTPQKVWFRSAEEQAWLDVAPVGREFGSPDYERLQILDLYALGTISSDDALQRLGIDSLDELNQQMRRR
;
A
#
# COMPACT_ATOMS: atom_id res chain seq x y z
N MET A 1 5.14 2.99 -0.60
CA MET A 1 5.50 1.71 0.06
C MET A 1 4.71 1.62 1.37
N SER A 2 3.75 0.72 1.52
CA SER A 2 2.84 0.71 2.68
C SER A 2 3.58 0.53 4.01
N MET A 3 3.10 1.20 5.07
CA MET A 3 3.62 1.15 6.44
C MET A 3 3.78 -0.29 6.96
N ARG A 4 2.89 -1.21 6.56
CA ARG A 4 3.00 -2.66 6.84
C ARG A 4 4.22 -3.30 6.18
N LYS A 5 4.53 -2.95 4.93
CA LYS A 5 5.73 -3.47 4.23
C LYS A 5 7.01 -2.97 4.88
N ASN A 6 7.03 -1.72 5.36
CA ASN A 6 8.20 -1.17 6.04
C ASN A 6 8.43 -1.81 7.42
N LYS A 7 7.36 -2.01 8.23
CA LYS A 7 7.45 -2.68 9.54
C LYS A 7 7.89 -4.15 9.40
N ARG A 8 7.36 -4.89 8.40
CA ARG A 8 7.83 -6.25 8.06
C ARG A 8 9.29 -6.30 7.61
N ARG A 9 9.78 -5.26 6.92
CA ARG A 9 11.18 -5.16 6.49
C ARG A 9 12.09 -4.95 7.70
N ILE A 10 11.73 -4.01 8.58
CA ILE A 10 12.49 -3.72 9.81
C ILE A 10 12.53 -4.95 10.73
N ASN A 11 11.41 -5.65 10.93
CA ASN A 11 11.38 -6.88 11.74
C ASN A 11 12.25 -8.00 11.14
N ARG A 12 12.26 -8.17 9.82
CA ARG A 12 13.15 -9.15 9.16
C ARG A 12 14.63 -8.84 9.34
N LEU A 13 14.98 -7.55 9.35
CA LEU A 13 16.36 -7.12 9.61
C LEU A 13 16.75 -7.38 11.07
N ARG A 14 15.84 -7.14 12.03
CA ARG A 14 16.06 -7.42 13.46
C ARG A 14 16.20 -8.92 13.77
N ASN A 15 15.35 -9.76 13.17
CA ASN A 15 15.39 -11.22 13.37
C ASN A 15 16.59 -11.91 12.70
N ARG A 16 17.36 -11.21 11.87
CA ARG A 16 18.61 -11.74 11.27
C ARG A 16 19.81 -11.69 12.21
N GLN A 17 19.76 -10.87 13.27
CA GLN A 17 20.90 -10.63 14.17
C GLN A 17 20.90 -11.55 15.41
N THR A 18 19.84 -12.33 15.65
CA THR A 18 19.76 -13.23 16.80
C THR A 18 19.24 -14.61 16.38
N PRO A 19 20.02 -15.70 16.59
CA PRO A 19 19.62 -17.05 16.22
C PRO A 19 18.75 -17.66 17.33
N GLN A 20 17.66 -17.00 17.71
CA GLN A 20 16.74 -17.53 18.73
C GLN A 20 15.33 -17.69 18.15
N LYS A 21 15.01 -18.97 17.88
CA LYS A 21 13.68 -19.60 17.85
C LYS A 21 12.56 -18.86 17.10
N VAL A 22 12.28 -19.38 15.91
CA VAL A 22 11.23 -19.03 14.95
C VAL A 22 9.79 -19.38 15.43
N TRP A 23 9.48 -19.30 16.73
CA TRP A 23 8.20 -19.87 17.21
C TRP A 23 7.34 -19.01 18.15
N PHE A 24 7.62 -17.71 18.26
CA PHE A 24 6.68 -16.78 18.89
C PHE A 24 6.62 -15.50 18.09
N ARG A 25 5.65 -15.41 17.17
CA ARG A 25 5.13 -14.10 16.78
C ARG A 25 4.62 -13.44 18.04
N SER A 26 5.03 -12.19 18.32
CA SER A 26 4.41 -11.44 19.40
C SER A 26 2.93 -11.25 19.09
N ALA A 27 2.09 -11.22 20.13
CA ALA A 27 0.65 -10.95 19.98
C ALA A 27 0.39 -9.65 19.20
N GLU A 28 1.29 -8.67 19.34
CA GLU A 28 1.26 -7.43 18.53
C GLU A 28 1.51 -7.71 17.04
N GLU A 29 2.49 -8.54 16.69
CA GLU A 29 2.80 -8.87 15.30
C GLU A 29 1.67 -9.66 14.63
N GLN A 30 1.00 -10.54 15.38
CA GLN A 30 -0.19 -11.24 14.92
C GLN A 30 -1.39 -10.28 14.79
N ALA A 31 -1.61 -9.39 15.77
CA ALA A 31 -2.62 -8.33 15.68
C ALA A 31 -2.43 -7.44 14.45
N TRP A 32 -1.19 -7.06 14.10
CA TRP A 32 -0.93 -6.28 12.88
C TRP A 32 -1.29 -7.00 11.57
N LEU A 33 -1.34 -8.33 11.59
CA LEU A 33 -1.72 -9.16 10.45
C LEU A 33 -3.22 -9.41 10.38
N ASP A 34 -3.82 -9.55 11.56
CA ASP A 34 -5.25 -9.79 11.75
C ASP A 34 -6.07 -8.50 11.69
N VAL A 35 -5.42 -7.32 11.75
CA VAL A 35 -6.08 -6.05 11.43
C VAL A 35 -6.59 -6.13 10.00
N ALA A 36 -7.91 -6.13 9.86
CA ALA A 36 -8.64 -6.00 8.62
C ALA A 36 -7.99 -4.94 7.71
N PRO A 37 -7.88 -5.17 6.39
CA PRO A 37 -7.38 -4.16 5.46
C PRO A 37 -8.32 -2.95 5.44
N VAL A 38 -8.01 -1.98 6.31
CA VAL A 38 -8.69 -0.69 6.36
C VAL A 38 -8.50 -0.02 5.01
N GLY A 39 -9.59 0.09 4.24
CA GLY A 39 -9.56 0.63 2.88
C GLY A 39 -10.67 0.06 1.99
N ARG A 40 -10.67 -1.27 1.76
CA ARG A 40 -11.71 -1.92 0.93
C ARG A 40 -13.02 -2.14 1.70
N GLU A 41 -12.90 -2.45 2.99
CA GLU A 41 -14.04 -2.83 3.86
C GLU A 41 -14.85 -1.64 4.38
N PHE A 42 -14.33 -0.41 4.25
CA PHE A 42 -15.06 0.82 4.59
C PHE A 42 -15.92 1.37 3.44
N GLY A 43 -15.89 0.71 2.26
CA GLY A 43 -16.75 1.08 1.13
C GLY A 43 -16.50 2.50 0.60
N SER A 44 -15.32 3.08 0.86
CA SER A 44 -15.01 4.40 0.33
C SER A 44 -15.02 4.34 -1.20
N PRO A 45 -15.89 5.11 -1.88
CA PRO A 45 -15.95 5.13 -3.35
C PRO A 45 -14.59 5.47 -3.98
N ASP A 46 -13.75 6.19 -3.23
CA ASP A 46 -12.44 6.64 -3.67
C ASP A 46 -11.32 5.62 -3.44
N TYR A 47 -11.57 4.48 -2.78
CA TYR A 47 -10.51 3.53 -2.44
C TYR A 47 -9.76 3.03 -3.68
N GLU A 48 -10.49 2.63 -4.73
CA GLU A 48 -9.89 2.11 -5.97
C GLU A 48 -9.13 3.22 -6.72
N ARG A 49 -9.73 4.42 -6.79
CA ARG A 49 -9.10 5.62 -7.34
C ARG A 49 -7.77 5.92 -6.65
N LEU A 50 -7.77 5.98 -5.33
CA LEU A 50 -6.58 6.25 -4.52
C LEU A 50 -5.55 5.14 -4.68
N GLN A 51 -5.95 3.88 -4.75
CA GLN A 51 -5.04 2.76 -4.95
C GLN A 51 -4.31 2.85 -6.30
N ILE A 52 -5.01 3.23 -7.38
CA ILE A 52 -4.41 3.41 -8.70
C ILE A 52 -3.40 4.57 -8.68
N LEU A 53 -3.76 5.70 -8.06
CA LEU A 53 -2.85 6.84 -7.89
C LEU A 53 -1.60 6.50 -7.07
N ASP A 54 -1.70 5.62 -6.05
CA ASP A 54 -0.55 5.11 -5.31
C ASP A 54 0.38 4.29 -6.21
N LEU A 55 -0.19 3.41 -7.03
CA LEU A 55 0.59 2.58 -7.95
C LEU A 55 1.30 3.43 -8.99
N TYR A 56 0.65 4.49 -9.48
CA TYR A 56 1.25 5.45 -10.39
C TYR A 56 2.38 6.24 -9.72
N ALA A 57 2.14 6.79 -8.53
CA ALA A 57 3.15 7.54 -7.76
C ALA A 57 4.38 6.70 -7.38
N LEU A 58 4.20 5.39 -7.22
CA LEU A 58 5.30 4.45 -6.96
C LEU A 58 6.05 4.03 -8.21
N GLY A 59 5.64 4.50 -9.40
CA GLY A 59 6.23 4.09 -10.68
C GLY A 59 5.96 2.62 -11.04
N THR A 60 4.98 1.99 -10.39
CA THR A 60 4.64 0.57 -10.62
C THR A 60 3.76 0.36 -11.86
N ILE A 61 3.05 1.38 -12.30
CA ILE A 61 2.25 1.36 -13.53
C ILE A 61 2.62 2.58 -14.39
N SER A 62 2.50 2.45 -15.71
CA SER A 62 2.75 3.55 -16.63
C SER A 62 1.66 4.63 -16.52
N SER A 63 1.92 5.83 -17.05
CA SER A 63 0.91 6.89 -17.15
C SER A 63 -0.32 6.41 -17.92
N ASP A 64 -0.12 5.71 -19.03
CA ASP A 64 -1.21 5.20 -19.88
C ASP A 64 -2.05 4.15 -19.13
N ASP A 65 -1.42 3.25 -18.38
CA ASP A 65 -2.12 2.28 -17.53
C ASP A 65 -2.94 2.96 -16.42
N ALA A 66 -2.42 4.05 -15.86
CA ALA A 66 -3.11 4.81 -14.82
C ALA A 66 -4.34 5.53 -15.39
N LEU A 67 -4.19 6.15 -16.58
CA LEU A 67 -5.28 6.82 -17.30
C LEU A 67 -6.42 5.84 -17.63
N GLN A 68 -6.07 4.68 -18.19
CA GLN A 68 -7.05 3.65 -18.55
C GLN A 68 -7.83 3.12 -17.34
N ARG A 69 -7.15 2.88 -16.21
CA ARG A 69 -7.78 2.36 -14.99
C ARG A 69 -8.64 3.39 -14.26
N LEU A 70 -8.32 4.68 -14.39
CA LEU A 70 -9.08 5.77 -13.82
C LEU A 70 -10.20 6.29 -14.74
N GLY A 71 -10.20 5.87 -16.02
CA GLY A 71 -11.18 6.30 -17.02
C GLY A 71 -11.07 7.79 -17.37
N ILE A 72 -9.84 8.32 -17.39
CA ILE A 72 -9.54 9.73 -17.67
C ILE A 72 -8.65 9.83 -18.90
N ASP A 73 -8.92 10.82 -19.74
CA ASP A 73 -8.32 10.93 -21.07
C ASP A 73 -7.10 11.87 -21.10
N SER A 74 -6.79 12.54 -19.99
CA SER A 74 -5.73 13.55 -19.95
C SER A 74 -4.76 13.39 -18.78
N LEU A 75 -3.47 13.60 -19.09
CA LEU A 75 -2.40 13.61 -18.11
C LEU A 75 -2.53 14.78 -17.11
N ASP A 76 -3.12 15.90 -17.54
CA ASP A 76 -3.39 17.05 -16.68
C ASP A 76 -4.42 16.71 -15.60
N GLU A 77 -5.44 15.93 -15.93
CA GLU A 77 -6.46 15.47 -14.99
C GLU A 77 -5.88 14.45 -14.00
N LEU A 78 -4.99 13.56 -14.46
CA LEU A 78 -4.20 12.68 -13.59
C LEU A 78 -3.32 13.49 -12.61
N ASN A 79 -2.66 14.55 -13.10
CA ASN A 79 -1.87 15.44 -12.26
C ASN A 79 -2.72 16.22 -11.25
N GLN A 80 -3.92 16.65 -11.63
CA GLN A 80 -4.87 17.27 -10.70
C GLN A 80 -5.34 16.29 -9.63
N GLN A 81 -5.63 15.04 -10.00
CA GLN A 81 -6.01 13.97 -9.09
C GLN A 81 -4.89 13.65 -8.07
N MET A 82 -3.63 13.69 -8.51
CA MET A 82 -2.46 13.57 -7.64
C MET A 82 -2.32 14.73 -6.64
N ARG A 83 -2.76 15.94 -7.00
CA ARG A 83 -2.75 17.12 -6.10
C ARG A 83 -3.90 17.13 -5.10
N ARG A 84 -5.02 16.45 -5.40
CA ARG A 84 -6.24 16.36 -4.56
C ARG A 84 -6.24 15.14 -3.62
N ARG A 85 -5.08 14.50 -3.47
CA ARG A 85 -4.89 13.26 -2.74
C ARG A 85 -4.63 13.52 -1.27
#